data_AF-A0A2U1NVD4-F1
#
_entry.id   AF-A0A2U1NVD4-F1
#
_cell.length_a   1.000
_cell.length_b   1.000
_cell.length_c   1.000
_cell.angle_alpha   90.00
_cell.angle_beta   90.00
_cell.angle_gamma   90.00
#
_symmetry.space_group_name_H-M   'P 1'
#
loop_
_entity.id
_entity.type
_entity.pdbx_description
1 polymer ?
#
loop_
_entity_poly.entity_id
_entity_poly.type
_entity_poly.pdbx_seq_one_letter_code
_entity_poly.pdbx_strand_id
1 'polypeptide(L)'
;MVCIESDWKNIVSNMTLMYNGSSIDSIIRRLGLAASVYLIWQERNLRLFKEESRSVEILFEELCEIIRLRMSSLKVKNSEAVLRAQKSWNISLDICEGGAL
;
A
#
# COMPACT_ATOMS: atom_id res chain seq x y z
N MET A 1 21.50 0.66 -6.74
CA MET A 1 20.16 0.25 -7.19
C MET A 1 20.07 -1.26 -6.97
N VAL A 2 19.48 -1.69 -5.85
CA VAL A 2 19.37 -3.12 -5.54
C VAL A 2 18.14 -3.63 -6.29
N CYS A 3 18.36 -4.24 -7.46
CA CYS A 3 17.34 -5.07 -8.08
C CYS A 3 17.23 -6.32 -7.20
N ILE A 4 16.27 -6.32 -6.28
CA ILE A 4 15.85 -7.56 -5.65
C ILE A 4 15.25 -8.37 -6.79
N GLU A 5 15.97 -9.37 -7.28
CA GLU A 5 15.42 -10.39 -8.17
C GLU A 5 14.47 -11.26 -7.33
N SER A 6 13.37 -10.66 -6.91
CA SER A 6 12.33 -11.30 -6.13
C SER A 6 11.27 -11.80 -7.08
N ASP A 7 11.30 -13.10 -7.35
CA ASP A 7 10.18 -13.82 -7.93
C ASP A 7 8.88 -13.38 -7.23
N TRP A 8 7.86 -13.03 -8.03
CA TRP A 8 6.56 -12.58 -7.51
C TRP A 8 5.99 -13.56 -6.49
N LYS A 9 6.20 -14.87 -6.70
CA LYS A 9 5.77 -15.90 -5.75
C LYS A 9 6.45 -15.76 -4.39
N ASN A 10 7.75 -15.45 -4.38
CA ASN A 10 8.50 -15.21 -3.14
C ASN A 10 8.01 -13.94 -2.43
N ILE A 11 7.73 -12.86 -3.17
CA ILE A 11 7.16 -11.62 -2.59
C ILE A 11 5.83 -11.93 -1.91
N VAL A 12 4.90 -12.56 -2.64
CA VAL A 12 3.56 -12.89 -2.13
C VAL A 12 3.66 -13.85 -0.93
N SER A 13 4.50 -14.87 -1.02
CA SER A 13 4.73 -15.83 0.08
C SER A 13 5.26 -15.10 1.33
N ASN A 14 6.31 -14.29 1.18
CA ASN A 14 6.88 -13.53 2.28
C ASN A 14 5.84 -12.59 2.92
N MET A 15 5.10 -11.83 2.12
CA MET A 15 4.06 -10.92 2.63
C MET A 15 2.93 -11.66 3.36
N THR A 16 2.62 -12.89 2.94
CA THR A 16 1.59 -13.74 3.56
C THR A 16 2.06 -14.35 4.89
N LEU A 17 3.34 -14.69 4.99
CA LEU A 17 3.95 -15.27 6.19
C LEU A 17 4.21 -14.24 7.30
N MET A 18 4.33 -12.96 6.95
CA MET A 18 4.55 -11.90 7.93
C MET A 18 3.31 -11.68 8.83
N TYR A 19 3.54 -11.34 10.10
CA TYR A 19 2.48 -11.04 11.06
C TYR A 19 1.54 -9.92 10.58
N ASN A 20 0.23 -10.19 10.59
CA ASN A 20 -0.83 -9.31 10.09
C ASN A 20 -1.59 -8.61 11.23
N GLY A 21 -0.86 -7.84 12.04
CA GLY A 21 -1.44 -7.05 13.13
C GLY A 21 -2.13 -5.76 12.68
N SER A 22 -2.59 -4.99 13.67
CA SER A 22 -3.20 -3.66 13.48
C SER A 22 -2.19 -2.52 13.44
N SER A 23 -0.88 -2.80 13.39
CA SER A 23 0.12 -1.75 13.23
C SER A 23 0.00 -1.09 11.86
N ILE A 24 0.32 0.20 11.79
CA ILE A 24 0.26 0.96 10.54
C ILE A 24 1.15 0.35 9.46
N ASP A 25 2.33 -0.16 9.83
CA ASP A 25 3.24 -0.82 8.89
C ASP A 25 2.64 -2.11 8.30
N SER A 26 1.95 -2.90 9.14
CA SER A 26 1.25 -4.09 8.67
C SER A 26 0.07 -3.73 7.77
N ILE A 27 -0.65 -2.66 8.08
CA ILE A 27 -1.75 -2.15 7.25
C ILE A 27 -1.22 -1.67 5.89
N ILE A 28 -0.17 -0.83 5.87
CA ILE A 28 0.45 -0.33 4.64
C ILE A 28 0.93 -1.49 3.76
N ARG A 29 1.59 -2.51 4.34
CA ARG A 29 2.05 -3.67 3.58
C ARG A 29 0.90 -4.39 2.89
N ARG A 30 -0.20 -4.64 3.61
CA ARG A 30 -1.38 -5.31 3.04
C ARG A 30 -2.07 -4.45 1.98
N LEU A 31 -2.19 -3.14 2.21
CA LEU A 31 -2.72 -2.20 1.23
C LEU A 31 -1.86 -2.19 -0.05
N GLY A 32 -0.54 -2.16 0.10
CA GLY A 32 0.39 -2.18 -1.03
C GLY A 32 0.29 -3.46 -1.86
N LEU A 33 0.20 -4.63 -1.20
CA LEU A 33 -0.01 -5.89 -1.91
C LEU A 33 -1.36 -5.90 -2.65
N ALA A 34 -2.44 -5.49 -1.98
CA ALA A 34 -3.77 -5.45 -2.58
C ALA A 34 -3.83 -4.49 -3.78
N ALA A 35 -3.27 -3.29 -3.66
CA ALA A 35 -3.19 -2.31 -4.74
C ALA A 35 -2.36 -2.83 -5.92
N SER A 36 -1.23 -3.50 -5.65
CA SER A 36 -0.39 -4.10 -6.68
C SER A 36 -1.15 -5.15 -7.49
N VAL A 37 -1.82 -6.08 -6.80
CA VAL A 37 -2.63 -7.14 -7.46
C VAL A 37 -3.73 -6.52 -8.31
N TYR A 38 -4.42 -5.50 -7.78
CA TYR A 38 -5.48 -4.80 -8.49
C TYR A 38 -4.97 -4.11 -9.76
N LEU A 39 -3.86 -3.37 -9.68
CA LEU A 39 -3.29 -2.66 -10.83
C LEU A 39 -2.77 -3.61 -11.91
N ILE A 40 -2.17 -4.75 -11.53
CA ILE A 40 -1.77 -5.80 -12.47
C ILE A 40 -2.98 -6.32 -13.24
N TRP A 41 -4.06 -6.63 -12.52
CA TRP A 41 -5.31 -7.10 -13.14
C TRP A 41 -5.93 -6.02 -14.06
N GLN A 42 -5.98 -4.77 -13.60
CA GLN A 42 -6.51 -3.65 -14.37
C GLN A 42 -5.71 -3.43 -15.65
N GLU A 43 -4.38 -3.42 -15.57
CA GLU A 43 -3.49 -3.23 -16.72
C GLU A 43 -3.63 -4.36 -17.73
N ARG A 44 -3.73 -5.62 -17.26
CA ARG A 44 -4.01 -6.76 -18.14
C ARG A 44 -5.33 -6.58 -18.89
N ASN A 45 -6.37 -6.13 -18.21
CA ASN A 45 -7.67 -5.90 -18.85
C ASN A 45 -7.66 -4.73 -19.84
N LEU A 46 -6.98 -3.63 -19.52
CA LEU A 46 -6.84 -2.51 -20.44
C LEU A 46 -6.17 -2.95 -21.75
N ARG A 47 -5.10 -3.74 -21.67
CA ARG A 47 -4.42 -4.28 -22.85
C ARG A 47 -5.32 -5.22 -23.66
N LEU A 48 -6.08 -6.08 -22.98
CA LEU A 48 -6.95 -7.06 -23.64
C LEU A 48 -8.19 -6.45 -24.32
N PHE A 49 -8.76 -5.41 -23.72
CA PHE A 49 -10.07 -4.88 -24.14
C PHE A 49 -10.03 -3.48 -24.74
N LYS A 50 -8.94 -2.73 -24.54
CA LYS A 50 -8.78 -1.36 -25.06
C LYS A 50 -7.51 -1.14 -25.87
N GLU A 51 -6.62 -2.13 -25.96
CA GLU A 51 -5.30 -2.01 -26.61
C GLU A 51 -4.45 -0.85 -26.04
N GLU A 52 -4.76 -0.41 -24.82
CA GLU A 52 -4.05 0.65 -24.12
C GLU A 52 -3.01 0.03 -23.17
N SER A 53 -1.89 0.72 -22.99
CA SER A 53 -0.91 0.37 -21.97
C SER A 53 -0.40 1.63 -21.28
N ARG A 54 -0.19 1.53 -19.96
CA ARG A 54 0.36 2.62 -19.15
C ARG A 54 1.83 2.35 -18.86
N SER A 55 2.60 3.43 -18.68
CA SER A 55 3.99 3.32 -18.28
C SER A 55 4.09 2.85 -16.82
N VAL A 56 5.25 2.29 -16.45
CA VAL A 56 5.48 1.79 -15.09
C VAL A 56 5.43 2.93 -14.08
N GLU A 57 5.87 4.12 -14.46
CA GLU A 57 5.85 5.33 -13.64
C GLU A 57 4.42 5.72 -13.29
N ILE A 58 3.52 5.75 -14.28
CA ILE A 58 2.09 6.05 -14.06
C ILE A 58 1.46 5.01 -13.14
N LEU A 59 1.74 3.72 -13.36
CA LEU A 59 1.20 2.65 -12.52
C LEU A 59 1.72 2.75 -11.07
N PHE A 60 2.98 3.13 -10.87
CA PHE A 60 3.56 3.31 -9.55
C PHE A 60 2.99 4.52 -8.82
N GLU A 61 2.77 5.62 -9.52
CA GLU A 61 2.08 6.80 -8.99
C GLU A 61 0.64 6.45 -8.56
N GLU A 62 -0.11 5.76 -9.43
CA GLU A 62 -1.47 5.30 -9.14
C GLU A 62 -1.50 4.34 -7.93
N LEU A 63 -0.52 3.46 -7.81
CA LEU A 63 -0.34 2.59 -6.64
C LEU A 63 -0.16 3.40 -5.35
N CYS A 64 0.72 4.41 -5.38
CA CYS A 64 0.96 5.27 -4.23
C CYS A 64 -0.29 6.04 -3.84
N GLU A 65 -1.04 6.58 -4.81
CA GLU A 65 -2.28 7.30 -4.56
C GLU A 65 -3.38 6.42 -3.98
N ILE A 66 -3.53 5.18 -4.47
CA ILE A 66 -4.47 4.21 -3.88
C ILE A 66 -4.13 3.96 -2.41
N ILE A 67 -2.84 3.76 -2.09
CA ILE A 67 -2.41 3.54 -0.70
C ILE A 67 -2.67 4.79 0.14
N ARG A 68 -2.28 5.99 -0.33
CA ARG A 68 -2.53 7.26 0.38
C ARG A 68 -4.00 7.46 0.68
N LEU A 69 -4.87 7.29 -0.31
CA LEU A 69 -6.32 7.45 -0.17
C LEU A 69 -6.88 6.48 0.88
N ARG A 70 -6.47 5.20 0.81
CA ARG A 70 -6.90 4.19 1.78
C ARG A 70 -6.40 4.51 3.18
N MET A 71 -5.15 4.95 3.31
CA MET A 71 -4.58 5.37 4.59
C MET A 71 -5.35 6.54 5.19
N SER A 72 -5.63 7.59 4.41
CA SER A 72 -6.37 8.77 4.88
C SER A 72 -7.78 8.47 5.38
N SER A 73 -8.39 7.35 4.97
CA SER A 73 -9.68 6.88 5.49
C SER A 73 -9.60 6.08 6.80
N LEU A 74 -8.39 5.79 7.30
CA LEU A 74 -8.20 4.99 8.50
C LEU A 74 -8.28 5.86 9.75
N LYS A 75 -8.94 5.30 10.77
CA LYS A 75 -8.85 5.76 12.15
C LYS A 75 -7.78 4.97 12.87
N VAL A 76 -6.76 5.65 13.37
CA VAL A 76 -5.59 5.00 14.00
C VAL A 76 -5.34 5.55 15.40
N LYS A 77 -4.76 4.73 16.27
CA LYS A 77 -4.27 5.19 17.57
C LYS A 77 -2.93 5.89 17.38
N ASN A 78 -2.69 6.95 18.16
CA ASN A 78 -1.41 7.64 18.14
C ASN A 78 -0.26 6.68 18.49
N SER A 79 0.77 6.67 17.66
CA SER A 79 2.01 5.91 17.90
C SER A 79 3.14 6.52 17.07
N GLU A 80 4.40 6.28 17.47
CA GLU A 80 5.56 6.72 16.69
C GLU A 80 5.55 6.18 15.27
N ALA A 81 5.08 4.94 15.08
CA ALA A 81 4.95 4.34 13.75
C ALA A 81 3.96 5.12 12.87
N VAL A 82 2.83 5.57 13.43
CA VAL A 82 1.83 6.40 12.73
C VAL A 82 2.42 7.75 12.35
N LEU A 83 3.13 8.42 13.27
CA LEU A 83 3.79 9.71 12.99
C LEU A 83 4.86 9.57 11.89
N ARG A 84 5.68 8.51 11.94
CA ARG A 84 6.65 8.21 10.87
C ARG A 84 5.95 7.96 9.54
N ALA A 85 4.88 7.17 9.52
CA ALA A 85 4.12 6.89 8.32
C ALA A 85 3.51 8.17 7.72
N GLN A 86 2.94 9.06 8.52
CA GLN A 86 2.43 10.36 8.05
C GLN A 86 3.51 11.19 7.37
N LYS A 87 4.71 11.26 7.96
CA LYS A 87 5.83 11.99 7.38
C LYS A 87 6.34 11.34 6.09
N SER A 88 6.50 10.01 6.07
CA SER A 88 7.02 9.28 4.90
C SER A 88 6.06 9.30 3.71
N TRP A 89 4.75 9.19 3.98
CA TRP A 89 3.72 9.17 2.94
C TRP A 89 3.17 10.55 2.59
N ASN A 90 3.55 11.58 3.36
CA ASN A 90 3.07 12.95 3.28
C ASN A 90 1.54 13.05 3.36
N ILE A 91 0.96 12.44 4.40
CA ILE A 91 -0.49 12.38 4.62
C ILE A 91 -0.88 12.79 6.05
N SER A 92 -2.15 13.14 6.24
CA SER A 92 -2.76 13.32 7.56
C SER A 92 -3.67 12.13 7.88
N LEU A 93 -3.42 11.45 9.00
CA LEU A 93 -4.25 10.33 9.47
C LEU A 93 -5.21 10.82 10.56
N ASP A 94 -6.42 10.26 10.60
CA ASP A 94 -7.39 10.53 11.67
C ASP A 94 -6.95 9.79 12.95
N ILE A 95 -6.33 10.53 13.86
CA ILE A 95 -5.86 10.00 15.14
C ILE A 95 -7.01 10.03 16.13
N CYS A 96 -7.47 8.85 16.53
CA CYS A 96 -8.40 8.73 17.65
C CYS A 96 -7.64 9.04 18.95
N GLU A 97 -7.90 10.20 19.55
CA GLU A 97 -7.47 10.46 20.92
C GLU A 97 -8.17 9.44 21.82
N GLY A 98 -7.37 8.57 22.45
CA GLY A 98 -7.88 7.74 23.51
C GLY A 98 -8.30 8.65 24.65
N GLY A 99 -9.62 8.75 24.88
CA GLY A 99 -10.13 9.33 26.11
C GLY A 99 -9.44 8.66 27.29
N ALA A 100 -8.86 9.48 28.17
CA ALA A 100 -8.37 9.04 29.45
C ALA A 100 -9.51 8.33 30.21
N LEU A 101 -9.27 7.10 30.64
CA LEU A 101 -9.94 6.49 31.78
C LEU A 101 -8.92 6.40 32.90
#